data_AF-H5TIQ6-F1
#
_entry.id   AF-H5TIQ6-F1
#
_cell.length_a   1.000
_cell.length_b   1.000
_cell.length_c   1.000
_cell.angle_alpha   90.00
_cell.angle_beta   90.00
_cell.angle_gamma   90.00
#
_symmetry.space_group_name_H-M   'P 1'
#
loop_
_entity.id
_entity.type
_entity.pdbx_description
1 polymer ?
#
loop_
_entity_poly.entity_id
_entity_poly.type
_entity_poly.pdbx_seq_one_letter_code
_entity_poly.pdbx_strand_id
1 'polypeptide(L)'
;MTRLIVDNTAAVPPTAQMALRQGQAEVLLDVDLQADELRRRAHWDTKPILSLDLLNLLLTMPVSSAVPAEGFSDYDWRRLKAGSRIGAVDITGGHAGPRATRRAVPPLTVRHATVRARHWRTGLSAASRFAPYCSRDLVLDGLPADDLELRLEADYLGVGICVRGDDPDQRVRRVIEPARFRPARYTGASWLFAERLLAEHAVMLEG
;
A
#
# COMPACT_ATOMS: atom_id res chain seq x y z
N MET A 1 -21.74 17.69 -36.29
CA MET A 1 -21.88 17.48 -34.84
C MET A 1 -20.59 16.86 -34.33
N THR A 2 -19.79 17.66 -33.64
CA THR A 2 -18.42 17.36 -33.21
C THR A 2 -18.42 16.39 -32.04
N ARG A 3 -17.79 15.24 -32.22
CA ARG A 3 -17.61 14.21 -31.18
C ARG A 3 -16.45 14.68 -30.28
N LEU A 4 -16.77 15.06 -29.04
CA LEU A 4 -15.76 15.39 -28.04
C LEU A 4 -15.03 14.09 -27.67
N ILE A 5 -13.83 13.89 -28.22
CA ILE A 5 -12.87 12.90 -27.72
C ILE A 5 -12.25 13.54 -26.48
N VAL A 6 -12.62 13.04 -25.30
CA VAL A 6 -11.83 13.29 -24.10
C VAL A 6 -10.77 12.20 -24.07
N ASP A 7 -9.58 12.53 -24.59
CA ASP A 7 -8.36 11.79 -24.28
C ASP A 7 -8.19 11.80 -22.76
N ASN A 8 -8.51 10.68 -22.12
CA ASN A 8 -8.17 10.44 -20.72
C ASN A 8 -7.15 9.31 -20.67
N THR A 9 -5.96 9.56 -21.22
CA THR A 9 -4.79 8.69 -21.01
C THR A 9 -4.20 8.93 -19.62
N ALA A 10 -5.00 8.77 -18.57
CA ALA A 10 -4.47 8.31 -17.31
C ALA A 10 -4.45 6.79 -17.43
N ALA A 11 -3.28 6.21 -17.67
CA ALA A 11 -3.12 4.76 -17.64
C ALA A 11 -3.69 4.26 -16.31
N VAL A 12 -4.74 3.44 -16.36
CA VAL A 12 -5.25 2.77 -15.15
C VAL A 12 -4.06 1.99 -14.59
N PRO A 13 -3.62 2.27 -13.36
CA PRO A 13 -2.47 1.57 -12.80
C PRO A 13 -2.80 0.07 -12.79
N PRO A 14 -1.83 -0.81 -13.14
CA PRO A 14 -2.08 -2.23 -13.13
C PRO A 14 -2.50 -2.65 -11.72
N THR A 15 -3.71 -3.20 -11.62
CA THR A 15 -4.26 -3.72 -10.37
C THR A 15 -3.86 -5.17 -10.21
N ALA A 16 -3.38 -5.54 -9.02
CA ALA A 16 -3.06 -6.91 -8.66
C ALA A 16 -3.74 -7.30 -7.35
N GLN A 17 -3.90 -8.61 -7.14
CA GLN A 17 -4.36 -9.16 -5.88
C GLN A 17 -3.22 -9.86 -5.17
N MET A 18 -3.02 -9.54 -3.90
CA MET A 18 -1.96 -10.10 -3.08
C MET A 18 -2.57 -10.84 -1.89
N ALA A 19 -2.28 -12.13 -1.78
CA ALA A 19 -2.73 -12.94 -0.66
C ALA A 19 -1.69 -12.93 0.46
N LEU A 20 -2.14 -12.74 1.70
CA LEU A 20 -1.32 -12.87 2.89
C LEU A 20 -2.08 -13.59 4.01
N ARG A 21 -1.35 -14.17 4.95
CA ARG A 21 -1.92 -14.79 6.15
C ARG A 21 -1.60 -13.96 7.37
N GLN A 22 -2.63 -13.67 8.18
CA GLN A 22 -2.47 -12.94 9.43
C GLN A 22 -3.07 -13.74 10.59
N GLY A 23 -2.23 -14.58 11.22
CA GLY A 23 -2.69 -15.55 12.20
C GLY A 23 -3.63 -16.57 11.55
N GLN A 24 -4.89 -16.62 11.98
CA GLN A 24 -5.92 -17.49 11.41
C GLN A 24 -6.75 -16.85 10.29
N ALA A 25 -6.53 -15.57 9.99
CA ALA A 25 -7.27 -14.86 8.95
C ALA A 25 -6.53 -14.96 7.60
N GLU A 26 -7.31 -15.19 6.54
CA GLU A 26 -6.86 -15.05 5.15
C GLU A 26 -7.14 -13.63 4.72
N VAL A 27 -6.17 -12.96 4.10
CA VAL A 27 -6.31 -11.58 3.66
C VAL A 27 -5.96 -11.50 2.17
N LEU A 28 -6.85 -10.86 1.41
CA LEU A 28 -6.64 -10.51 0.02
C LEU A 28 -6.55 -8.99 -0.08
N LEU A 29 -5.47 -8.49 -0.66
CA LEU A 29 -5.26 -7.07 -0.88
C LEU A 29 -5.40 -6.73 -2.36
N ASP A 30 -6.27 -5.77 -2.66
CA ASP A 30 -6.29 -5.14 -3.97
C ASP A 30 -5.28 -3.99 -3.98
N VAL A 31 -4.30 -4.05 -4.88
CA VAL A 31 -3.21 -3.09 -4.96
C VAL A 31 -3.09 -2.46 -6.34
N ASP A 32 -2.71 -1.19 -6.38
CA ASP A 32 -2.30 -0.49 -7.59
C ASP A 32 -0.78 -0.46 -7.67
N LEU A 33 -0.21 -1.07 -8.71
CA LEU A 33 1.23 -1.09 -8.91
C LEU A 33 1.73 0.21 -9.55
N GLN A 34 2.89 0.69 -9.11
CA GLN A 34 3.58 1.84 -9.72
C GLN A 34 4.54 1.34 -10.80
N ALA A 35 4.03 1.18 -12.03
CA ALA A 35 4.76 0.57 -13.14
C ALA A 35 6.11 1.25 -13.44
N ASP A 36 6.19 2.59 -13.38
CA ASP A 36 7.44 3.32 -13.59
C ASP A 36 8.48 3.00 -12.50
N GLU A 37 8.05 2.92 -11.24
CA GLU A 37 8.94 2.58 -10.13
C GLU A 37 9.39 1.13 -10.23
N LEU A 38 8.50 0.19 -10.55
CA LEU A 38 8.86 -1.22 -10.73
C LEU A 38 9.86 -1.39 -11.89
N ARG A 39 9.66 -0.68 -13.01
CA ARG A 39 10.62 -0.64 -14.13
C ARG A 39 11.97 -0.07 -13.70
N ARG A 40 11.97 1.05 -12.96
CA ARG A 40 13.20 1.65 -12.41
C ARG A 40 13.93 0.64 -11.54
N ARG A 41 13.23 -0.04 -10.63
CA ARG A 41 13.83 -1.03 -9.74
C ARG A 41 14.43 -2.21 -10.50
N ALA A 42 13.73 -2.74 -11.50
CA ALA A 42 14.24 -3.81 -12.33
C ALA A 42 15.53 -3.40 -13.07
N HIS A 43 15.61 -2.17 -13.56
CA HIS A 43 16.82 -1.65 -14.21
C HIS A 43 18.02 -1.55 -13.26
N TRP A 44 17.79 -1.23 -11.99
CA TRP A 44 18.82 -1.00 -10.98
C TRP A 44 18.99 -2.15 -9.98
N ASP A 45 18.34 -3.30 -10.19
CA ASP A 45 18.22 -4.41 -9.22
C ASP A 45 17.90 -3.92 -7.78
N THR A 46 17.00 -2.94 -7.69
CA THR A 46 16.68 -2.30 -6.41
C THR A 46 15.77 -3.20 -5.57
N LYS A 47 16.33 -3.75 -4.50
CA LYS A 47 15.61 -4.53 -3.49
C LYS A 47 14.61 -3.67 -2.68
N PRO A 48 13.63 -4.29 -2.01
CA PRO A 48 12.71 -3.58 -1.12
C PRO A 48 13.41 -2.71 -0.07
N ILE A 49 12.93 -1.49 0.13
CA ILE A 49 13.51 -0.51 1.05
C ILE A 49 12.87 -0.68 2.42
N LEU A 50 13.47 -1.50 3.29
CA LEU A 50 12.89 -1.86 4.60
C LEU A 50 13.31 -0.93 5.75
N SER A 51 14.02 0.16 5.47
CA SER A 51 14.45 1.14 6.47
C SER A 51 13.45 2.28 6.61
N LEU A 52 12.68 2.30 7.71
CA LEU A 52 11.69 3.35 7.97
C LEU A 52 12.31 4.76 8.00
N ASP A 53 13.51 4.91 8.56
CA ASP A 53 14.25 6.18 8.58
C ASP A 53 14.52 6.70 7.17
N LEU A 54 14.99 5.82 6.27
CA LEU A 54 15.24 6.20 4.88
C LEU A 54 13.92 6.58 4.18
N LEU A 55 12.85 5.82 4.39
CA LEU A 55 11.54 6.12 3.80
C LEU A 55 10.98 7.46 4.28
N ASN A 56 11.09 7.75 5.57
CA ASN A 56 10.70 9.04 6.15
C ASN A 56 11.51 10.19 5.55
N LEU A 57 12.83 10.01 5.42
CA LEU A 57 13.70 11.01 4.80
C LEU A 57 13.37 11.22 3.33
N LEU A 58 13.10 10.16 2.57
CA LEU A 58 12.67 10.29 1.18
C LEU A 58 11.36 11.10 1.06
N LEU A 59 10.43 10.94 2.01
CA LEU A 59 9.17 11.70 2.00
C LEU A 59 9.35 13.21 2.25
N THR A 60 10.46 13.65 2.84
CA THR A 60 10.76 15.08 2.98
C THR A 60 11.34 15.70 1.70
N MET A 61 11.78 14.86 0.76
CA MET A 61 12.39 15.31 -0.49
C MET A 61 11.38 15.34 -1.65
N PRO A 62 11.44 16.38 -2.51
CA PRO A 62 10.73 16.37 -3.79
C PRO A 62 11.25 15.25 -4.70
N VAL A 63 10.34 14.55 -5.38
CA VAL A 63 10.69 13.49 -6.33
C VAL A 63 11.37 14.12 -7.56
N SER A 64 12.43 13.47 -8.05
CA SER A 64 13.18 13.86 -9.25
C SER A 64 13.78 15.27 -9.24
N SER A 65 13.85 15.92 -8.08
CA SER A 65 14.43 17.26 -7.92
C SER A 65 15.66 17.21 -7.01
N ALA A 66 16.72 17.91 -7.40
CA ALA A 66 18.00 17.88 -6.71
C ALA A 66 18.03 18.83 -5.49
N VAL A 67 18.22 18.25 -4.31
CA VAL A 67 18.35 18.97 -3.04
C VAL A 67 19.84 19.09 -2.66
N PRO A 68 20.35 20.30 -2.35
CA PRO A 68 21.73 20.50 -1.89
C PRO A 68 22.02 19.76 -0.57
N ALA A 69 23.25 19.26 -0.40
CA ALA A 69 23.65 18.52 0.80
C ALA A 69 23.55 19.36 2.09
N GLU A 70 23.72 20.67 1.98
CA GLU A 70 23.64 21.63 3.08
C GLU A 70 22.25 21.69 3.73
N GLY A 71 21.23 21.20 3.03
CA GLY A 71 19.87 21.06 3.56
C GLY A 71 19.66 19.84 4.46
N PHE A 72 20.67 19.00 4.66
CA PHE A 72 20.59 17.76 5.42
C PHE A 72 21.55 17.75 6.61
N SER A 73 21.16 17.05 7.68
CA SER A 73 22.10 16.70 8.75
C SER A 73 23.12 15.66 8.27
N ASP A 74 24.26 15.53 8.96
CA ASP A 74 25.24 14.46 8.69
C ASP A 74 24.65 13.05 8.81
N TYR A 75 23.63 12.90 9.67
CA TYR A 75 22.89 11.65 9.81
C TYR A 75 22.07 11.36 8.55
N ASP A 76 21.27 12.32 8.11
CA ASP A 76 20.42 12.19 6.92
C ASP A 76 21.27 11.99 5.67
N TRP A 77 22.36 12.74 5.53
CA TRP A 77 23.27 12.59 4.40
C TRP A 77 23.90 11.19 4.32
N ARG A 78 24.29 10.60 5.46
CA ARG A 78 24.75 9.20 5.51
C ARG A 78 23.65 8.22 5.08
N ARG A 79 22.40 8.46 5.46
CA ARG A 79 21.26 7.65 5.02
C ARG A 79 21.01 7.77 3.52
N LEU A 80 21.10 8.97 2.95
CA LEU A 80 20.99 9.18 1.50
C LEU A 80 22.11 8.48 0.72
N LYS A 81 23.35 8.52 1.23
CA LYS A 81 24.47 7.74 0.66
C LYS A 81 24.26 6.23 0.72
N ALA A 82 23.57 5.73 1.74
CA ALA A 82 23.17 4.32 1.77
C ALA A 82 22.05 4.05 0.75
N GLY A 83 21.07 4.95 0.65
CA GLY A 83 19.99 4.91 -0.34
C GLY A 83 20.49 4.94 -1.78
N SER A 84 21.60 5.63 -2.07
CA SER A 84 22.15 5.68 -3.42
C SER A 84 22.74 4.37 -3.89
N ARG A 85 23.27 3.55 -2.98
CA ARG A 85 23.79 2.21 -3.30
C ARG A 85 22.71 1.22 -3.72
N ILE A 86 21.46 1.52 -3.38
CA ILE A 86 20.29 0.72 -3.76
C ILE A 86 19.42 1.45 -4.80
N GLY A 87 19.95 2.48 -5.46
CA GLY A 87 19.24 3.22 -6.51
C GLY A 87 18.05 4.05 -6.04
N ALA A 88 17.83 4.23 -4.73
CA ALA A 88 16.71 5.01 -4.21
C ALA A 88 16.93 6.53 -4.36
N VAL A 89 18.20 6.94 -4.43
CA VAL A 89 18.68 8.32 -4.48
C VAL A 89 19.84 8.42 -5.46
N ASP A 90 19.85 9.43 -6.31
CA ASP A 90 21.06 9.78 -7.07
C ASP A 90 21.84 10.84 -6.31
N ILE A 91 23.13 10.61 -6.11
CA ILE A 91 24.04 11.61 -5.54
C ILE A 91 24.98 12.07 -6.65
N THR A 92 24.97 13.38 -6.90
CA THR A 92 25.81 14.03 -7.90
C THR A 92 26.68 15.08 -7.24
N GLY A 93 27.90 15.28 -7.76
CA GLY A 93 28.81 16.34 -7.34
C GLY A 93 28.96 17.38 -8.45
N GLY A 94 29.20 18.63 -8.08
CA GLY A 94 29.52 19.72 -9.02
C GLY A 94 30.14 20.91 -8.29
N HIS A 95 30.34 22.01 -9.02
CA HIS A 95 30.92 23.24 -8.45
C HIS A 95 30.12 23.83 -7.28
N ALA A 96 28.81 23.55 -7.23
CA ALA A 96 27.91 23.97 -6.16
C ALA A 96 27.80 22.96 -5.00
N GLY A 97 28.72 22.01 -4.88
CA GLY A 97 28.68 20.98 -3.85
C GLY A 97 27.86 19.73 -4.23
N PRO A 98 27.80 18.73 -3.35
CA PRO A 98 27.04 17.50 -3.60
C PRO A 98 25.54 17.73 -3.45
N ARG A 99 24.75 17.00 -4.27
CA ARG A 99 23.29 17.11 -4.29
C ARG A 99 22.66 15.72 -4.33
N ALA A 100 21.56 15.54 -3.63
CA ALA A 100 20.78 14.30 -3.61
C ALA A 100 19.44 14.49 -4.35
N THR A 101 19.12 13.56 -5.25
CA THR A 101 17.84 13.53 -5.97
C THR A 101 17.09 12.26 -5.60
N ARG A 102 15.90 12.41 -5.02
CA ARG A 102 15.03 11.26 -4.73
C ARG A 102 14.54 10.63 -6.04
N ARG A 103 14.76 9.32 -6.18
CA ARG A 103 14.26 8.53 -7.32
C ARG A 103 13.16 7.56 -6.92
N ALA A 104 13.30 6.93 -5.75
CA ALA A 104 12.31 5.97 -5.29
C ALA A 104 11.00 6.67 -4.91
N VAL A 105 9.91 6.05 -5.35
CA VAL A 105 8.55 6.28 -4.87
C VAL A 105 7.99 4.95 -4.34
N PRO A 106 6.84 4.95 -3.65
CA PRO A 106 6.23 3.70 -3.23
C PRO A 106 5.96 2.77 -4.41
N PRO A 107 6.27 1.47 -4.32
CA PRO A 107 6.13 0.56 -5.47
C PRO A 107 4.68 0.19 -5.75
N LEU A 108 3.79 0.35 -4.76
CA LEU A 108 2.37 0.07 -4.87
C LEU A 108 1.56 0.90 -3.87
N THR A 109 0.25 0.97 -4.09
CA THR A 109 -0.73 1.51 -3.14
C THR A 109 -1.78 0.45 -2.86
N VAL A 110 -2.07 0.20 -1.58
CA VAL A 110 -3.14 -0.72 -1.19
C VAL A 110 -4.47 0.02 -1.23
N ARG A 111 -5.44 -0.51 -1.97
CA ARG A 111 -6.77 0.10 -2.16
C ARG A 111 -7.81 -0.48 -1.21
N HIS A 112 -7.79 -1.79 -1.06
CA HIS A 112 -8.75 -2.52 -0.27
C HIS A 112 -8.14 -3.77 0.34
N ALA A 113 -8.59 -4.12 1.55
CA ALA A 113 -8.26 -5.36 2.22
C ALA A 113 -9.52 -6.17 2.48
N THR A 114 -9.62 -7.35 1.88
CA THR A 114 -10.67 -8.33 2.18
C THR A 114 -10.12 -9.33 3.19
N VAL A 115 -10.68 -9.35 4.40
CA VAL A 115 -10.29 -10.27 5.47
C VAL A 115 -11.34 -11.36 5.61
N ARG A 116 -10.94 -12.62 5.47
CA ARG A 116 -11.82 -13.76 5.75
C ARG A 116 -11.50 -14.36 7.10
N ALA A 117 -12.52 -14.53 7.94
CA ALA A 117 -12.39 -15.14 9.25
C ALA A 117 -13.64 -15.93 9.64
N ARG A 118 -13.46 -16.94 10.50
CA ARG A 118 -14.57 -17.74 11.04
C ARG A 118 -15.31 -17.04 12.20
N HIS A 119 -14.58 -16.26 12.99
CA HIS A 119 -15.12 -15.56 14.15
C HIS A 119 -15.07 -14.06 13.91
N TRP A 120 -16.20 -13.38 14.07
CA TRP A 120 -16.31 -11.98 13.69
C TRP A 120 -15.42 -11.06 14.54
N ARG A 121 -15.26 -11.32 15.84
CA ARG A 121 -14.41 -10.51 16.73
C ARG A 121 -12.94 -10.54 16.31
N THR A 122 -12.41 -11.75 16.04
CA THR A 122 -11.03 -11.88 15.57
C THR A 122 -10.88 -11.35 14.14
N GLY A 123 -11.92 -11.49 13.31
CA GLY A 123 -12.00 -10.90 11.98
C GLY A 123 -11.94 -9.37 11.98
N LEU A 124 -12.74 -8.70 12.82
CA LEU A 124 -12.73 -7.24 12.97
C LEU A 124 -11.39 -6.75 13.51
N SER A 125 -10.81 -7.44 14.49
CA SER A 125 -9.47 -7.12 14.99
C SER A 125 -8.42 -7.23 13.89
N ALA A 126 -8.49 -8.27 13.06
CA ALA A 126 -7.58 -8.46 11.92
C ALA A 126 -7.78 -7.38 10.86
N ALA A 127 -9.02 -7.08 10.48
CA ALA A 127 -9.36 -6.03 9.50
C ALA A 127 -8.93 -4.64 9.97
N SER A 128 -9.10 -4.33 11.26
CA SER A 128 -8.75 -3.02 11.84
C SER A 128 -7.28 -2.66 11.71
N ARG A 129 -6.38 -3.65 11.59
CA ARG A 129 -4.95 -3.39 11.34
C ARG A 129 -4.67 -2.73 9.99
N PHE A 130 -5.63 -2.81 9.05
CA PHE A 130 -5.53 -2.16 7.74
C PHE A 130 -6.11 -0.75 7.71
N ALA A 131 -6.72 -0.27 8.80
CA ALA A 131 -7.32 1.05 8.89
C ALA A 131 -6.37 2.21 8.48
N PRO A 132 -5.05 2.18 8.79
CA PRO A 132 -4.14 3.24 8.34
C PRO A 132 -3.84 3.24 6.83
N TYR A 133 -4.15 2.16 6.13
CA TYR A 133 -3.63 1.90 4.77
C TYR A 133 -4.70 1.87 3.70
N CYS A 134 -5.90 1.37 4.00
CA CYS A 134 -6.93 1.15 2.99
C CYS A 134 -8.36 0.99 3.57
N SER A 135 -9.33 0.91 2.65
CA SER A 135 -10.68 0.42 2.97
C SER A 135 -10.63 -1.09 3.25
N ARG A 136 -11.58 -1.61 4.03
CA ARG A 136 -11.51 -3.01 4.47
C ARG A 136 -12.88 -3.66 4.66
N ASP A 137 -12.98 -4.90 4.20
CA ASP A 137 -14.14 -5.76 4.40
C ASP A 137 -13.77 -6.97 5.27
N LEU A 138 -14.70 -7.41 6.10
CA LEU A 138 -14.69 -8.70 6.76
C LEU A 138 -15.70 -9.62 6.07
N VAL A 139 -15.23 -10.75 5.54
CA VAL A 139 -16.04 -11.82 4.96
C VAL A 139 -16.20 -12.94 5.98
N LEU A 140 -17.46 -13.19 6.36
CA LEU A 140 -17.87 -14.28 7.25
C LEU A 140 -18.53 -15.41 6.46
N ASP A 141 -18.46 -16.64 6.97
CA ASP A 141 -19.20 -17.76 6.40
C ASP A 141 -20.72 -17.64 6.69
N GLY A 142 -21.09 -16.93 7.77
CA GLY A 142 -22.47 -16.66 8.17
C GLY A 142 -22.53 -15.53 9.20
N LEU A 143 -23.70 -14.90 9.34
CA LEU A 143 -23.93 -13.94 10.45
C LEU A 143 -24.19 -14.70 11.75
N PRO A 144 -23.77 -14.17 12.91
CA PRO A 144 -24.28 -14.64 14.19
C PRO A 144 -25.80 -14.43 14.27
N ALA A 145 -26.49 -15.25 15.08
CA ALA A 145 -27.95 -15.19 15.22
C ALA A 145 -28.44 -13.83 15.75
N ASP A 146 -27.67 -13.21 16.65
CA ASP A 146 -27.78 -11.80 17.03
C ASP A 146 -26.54 -11.07 16.51
N ASP A 147 -26.74 -10.23 15.49
CA ASP A 147 -25.67 -9.52 14.79
C ASP A 147 -25.62 -8.03 15.11
N LEU A 148 -26.41 -7.55 16.08
CA LEU A 148 -26.46 -6.13 16.43
C LEU A 148 -25.09 -5.61 16.90
N GLU A 149 -24.43 -6.35 17.79
CA GLU A 149 -23.10 -6.00 18.30
C GLU A 149 -22.06 -5.92 17.18
N LEU A 150 -22.05 -6.90 16.28
CA LEU A 150 -21.19 -6.93 15.09
C LEU A 150 -21.42 -5.68 14.22
N ARG A 151 -22.67 -5.32 13.96
CA ARG A 151 -23.01 -4.17 13.11
C ARG A 151 -22.52 -2.86 13.71
N LEU A 152 -22.77 -2.65 15.01
CA LEU A 152 -22.36 -1.44 15.72
C LEU A 152 -20.84 -1.30 15.75
N GLU A 153 -20.12 -2.40 16.04
CA GLU A 153 -18.66 -2.37 16.10
C GLU A 153 -18.05 -2.18 14.70
N ALA A 154 -18.60 -2.85 13.68
CA ALA A 154 -18.13 -2.70 12.30
C ALA A 154 -18.34 -1.28 11.77
N ASP A 155 -19.49 -0.66 12.03
CA ASP A 155 -19.78 0.73 11.65
C ASP A 155 -18.82 1.71 12.35
N TYR A 156 -18.65 1.57 13.67
CA TYR A 156 -17.70 2.38 14.45
C TYR A 156 -16.27 2.24 13.93
N LEU A 157 -15.85 1.03 13.59
CA LEU A 157 -14.52 0.74 13.06
C LEU A 157 -14.42 1.04 11.55
N GLY A 158 -15.50 1.42 10.86
CA GLY A 158 -15.53 1.66 9.42
C GLY A 158 -15.19 0.44 8.55
N VAL A 159 -15.52 -0.77 9.02
CA VAL A 159 -15.26 -2.05 8.34
C VAL A 159 -16.54 -2.51 7.64
N GLY A 160 -16.45 -2.84 6.36
CA GLY A 160 -17.58 -3.44 5.64
C GLY A 160 -17.80 -4.88 6.06
N ILE A 161 -19.05 -5.33 6.10
CA ILE A 161 -19.39 -6.71 6.45
C ILE A 161 -19.96 -7.40 5.24
N CYS A 162 -19.36 -8.54 4.90
CA CYS A 162 -19.78 -9.41 3.83
C CYS A 162 -20.01 -10.82 4.38
N VAL A 163 -20.98 -11.53 3.81
CA VAL A 163 -21.35 -12.88 4.21
C VAL A 163 -21.32 -13.75 2.97
N ARG A 164 -20.76 -14.95 3.08
CA ARG A 164 -20.80 -15.93 2.00
C ARG A 164 -22.25 -16.26 1.67
N GLY A 165 -22.58 -16.18 0.39
CA GLY A 165 -23.86 -16.60 -0.17
C GLY A 165 -23.75 -18.01 -0.73
N ASP A 166 -24.89 -18.71 -0.76
CA ASP A 166 -25.03 -20.00 -1.42
C ASP A 166 -25.31 -19.86 -2.93
N ASP A 167 -25.63 -18.64 -3.37
CA ASP A 167 -25.85 -18.30 -4.78
C ASP A 167 -24.53 -18.42 -5.57
N PRO A 168 -24.46 -19.27 -6.62
CA PRO A 168 -23.29 -19.39 -7.47
C PRO A 168 -22.88 -18.09 -8.17
N ASP A 169 -23.86 -17.23 -8.49
CA ASP A 169 -23.69 -15.97 -9.20
C ASP A 169 -23.48 -14.80 -8.23
N GLN A 170 -23.87 -14.97 -6.96
CA GLN A 170 -23.64 -14.00 -5.87
C GLN A 170 -23.05 -14.68 -4.63
N ARG A 171 -21.81 -15.17 -4.75
CA ARG A 171 -21.12 -15.92 -3.68
C ARG A 171 -20.80 -15.11 -2.43
N VAL A 172 -20.93 -13.78 -2.49
CA VAL A 172 -20.73 -12.89 -1.35
C VAL A 172 -21.80 -11.82 -1.36
N ARG A 173 -22.53 -11.69 -0.25
CA ARG A 173 -23.54 -10.66 -0.02
C ARG A 173 -23.01 -9.64 0.97
N ARG A 174 -23.05 -8.36 0.60
CA ARG A 174 -22.69 -7.26 1.50
C ARG A 174 -23.84 -6.91 2.44
N VAL A 175 -23.51 -6.66 3.70
CA VAL A 175 -24.42 -6.33 4.80
C VAL A 175 -24.17 -4.90 5.28
N ILE A 176 -22.90 -4.49 5.35
CA ILE A 176 -22.46 -3.14 5.70
C ILE A 176 -21.44 -2.69 4.65
N GLU A 177 -21.59 -1.47 4.14
CA GLU A 177 -20.58 -0.87 3.26
C GLU A 177 -19.36 -0.42 4.07
N PRO A 178 -18.13 -0.66 3.57
CA PRO A 178 -16.94 -0.16 4.24
C PRO A 178 -16.89 1.36 4.18
N ALA A 179 -16.30 1.97 5.21
CA ALA A 179 -16.04 3.40 5.19
C ALA A 179 -15.08 3.75 4.03
N ARG A 180 -15.37 4.86 3.33
CA ARG A 180 -14.47 5.36 2.28
C ARG A 180 -13.11 5.70 2.88
N PHE A 181 -12.06 5.12 2.32
CA PHE A 181 -10.71 5.46 2.72
C PHE A 181 -10.17 6.63 1.89
N ARG A 182 -9.80 7.72 2.57
CA ARG A 182 -9.13 8.87 1.99
C ARG A 182 -7.88 9.16 2.80
N PRO A 183 -6.68 8.75 2.35
CA PRO A 183 -5.46 9.00 3.11
C PRO A 183 -5.22 10.50 3.20
N ALA A 184 -5.07 11.03 4.42
CA ALA A 184 -4.78 12.45 4.62
C ALA A 184 -3.35 12.83 4.18
N ARG A 185 -2.41 11.88 4.28
CA ARG A 185 -1.02 12.00 3.84
C ARG A 185 -0.42 10.61 3.61
N TYR A 186 0.54 10.54 2.69
CA TYR A 186 1.38 9.35 2.56
C TYR A 186 2.47 9.38 3.65
N THR A 187 2.69 8.26 4.33
CA THR A 187 3.61 8.17 5.48
C THR A 187 4.73 7.16 5.23
N GLY A 188 5.83 7.25 5.98
CA GLY A 188 6.88 6.23 5.89
C GLY A 188 6.38 4.85 6.30
N ALA A 189 5.40 4.78 7.21
CA ALA A 189 4.75 3.53 7.60
C ALA A 189 3.94 2.90 6.45
N SER A 190 3.14 3.71 5.72
CA SER A 190 2.41 3.22 4.55
C SER A 190 3.35 2.80 3.42
N TRP A 191 4.45 3.53 3.23
CA TRP A 191 5.49 3.12 2.29
C TRP A 191 6.15 1.80 2.73
N LEU A 192 6.54 1.68 3.99
CA LEU A 192 7.16 0.46 4.51
C LEU A 192 6.25 -0.75 4.35
N PHE A 193 4.94 -0.57 4.55
CA PHE A 193 3.97 -1.61 4.30
C PHE A 193 3.95 -2.04 2.82
N ALA A 194 3.97 -1.09 1.88
CA ALA A 194 4.07 -1.39 0.46
C ALA A 194 5.38 -2.13 0.08
N GLU A 195 6.51 -1.76 0.70
CA GLU A 195 7.80 -2.43 0.50
C GLU A 195 7.79 -3.87 1.01
N ARG A 196 7.15 -4.12 2.16
CA ARG A 196 6.99 -5.48 2.71
C ARG A 196 6.11 -6.35 1.82
N LEU A 197 5.00 -5.81 1.33
CA LEU A 197 4.14 -6.51 0.38
C LEU A 197 4.92 -6.89 -0.88
N LEU A 198 5.67 -5.95 -1.46
CA LEU A 198 6.51 -6.23 -2.62
C LEU A 198 7.53 -7.36 -2.33
N ALA A 199 8.16 -7.35 -1.16
CA ALA A 199 9.09 -8.39 -0.75
C ALA A 199 8.42 -9.77 -0.67
N GLU A 200 7.25 -9.87 -0.04
CA GLU A 200 6.49 -11.12 0.07
C GLU A 200 6.02 -11.65 -1.30
N HIS A 201 5.61 -10.76 -2.21
CA HIS A 201 5.20 -11.14 -3.56
C HIS A 201 6.35 -11.70 -4.41
N ALA A 202 7.54 -11.10 -4.30
CA ALA A 202 8.71 -11.58 -5.01
C ALA A 202 9.04 -13.02 -4.58
N VAL A 203 8.97 -13.32 -3.28
CA VAL A 203 9.17 -14.68 -2.76
C VAL A 203 8.10 -15.66 -3.29
N MET A 204 6.85 -15.22 -3.43
CA MET A 204 5.77 -16.07 -3.95
C MET A 204 5.85 -16.36 -5.46
N LEU A 205 6.57 -15.54 -6.24
CA LEU A 205 6.76 -15.77 -7.69
C LEU A 205 7.99 -16.61 -8.01
N GLU A 206 8.96 -16.69 -7.09
CA GLU A 206 10.22 -17.42 -7.27
C GLU A 206 10.21 -18.85 -6.67
N GLY A 207 9.09 -19.26 -6.05
CA GLY A 207 8.90 -20.60 -5.45
C GLY A 207 7.79 -21.39 -6.13
#